data_AF-A0A976P6P1-F1
#
_entry.id   AF-A0A976P6P1-F1
#
_cell.length_a   1.000
_cell.length_b   1.000
_cell.length_c   1.000
_cell.angle_alpha   90.00
_cell.angle_beta   90.00
_cell.angle_gamma   90.00
#
_symmetry.space_group_name_H-M   'P 1'
#
loop_
_entity.id
_entity.type
_entity.pdbx_description
1 polymer ?
#
loop_
_entity_poly.entity_id
_entity_poly.type
_entity_poly.pdbx_seq_one_letter_code
_entity_poly.pdbx_strand_id
1 'polypeptide(L)'
;MKEAIEETGRQVVMELERYLNTLGTIASVSPLLGLLGTVFGMIQVFTSLSTGGAGNPGALAGGISQALITTAAGLSVAIPSLMFYRYFRGRVDELVCTMEAESLKMVEVLQGERERDPGGDGRQ
;
A
#
# COMPACT_ATOMS: atom_id res chain seq x y z
N MET A 1 -10.11 -12.87 -28.06
CA MET A 1 -9.52 -11.51 -28.10
C MET A 1 -9.83 -10.74 -26.82
N LYS A 2 -11.09 -10.53 -26.46
CA LYS A 2 -11.48 -9.89 -25.19
C LYS A 2 -10.86 -10.57 -23.96
N GLU A 3 -10.93 -11.90 -23.85
CA GLU A 3 -10.31 -12.66 -22.76
C GLU A 3 -8.80 -12.46 -22.66
N ALA A 4 -8.08 -12.42 -23.80
CA ALA A 4 -6.63 -12.20 -23.83
C ALA A 4 -6.25 -10.78 -23.37
N ILE A 5 -7.06 -9.79 -23.72
CA ILE A 5 -6.89 -8.40 -23.25
C ILE A 5 -7.13 -8.31 -21.74
N GLU A 6 -8.19 -8.95 -21.23
CA GLU A 6 -8.48 -9.00 -19.79
C GLU A 6 -7.40 -9.74 -18.99
N GLU A 7 -6.82 -10.81 -19.54
CA GLU A 7 -5.72 -11.54 -18.92
C GLU A 7 -4.44 -10.69 -18.85
N THR A 8 -4.11 -10.02 -19.95
CA THR A 8 -2.96 -9.09 -20.00
C THR A 8 -3.17 -7.91 -19.03
N GLY A 9 -4.38 -7.34 -19.00
CA GLY A 9 -4.74 -6.25 -18.08
C GLY A 9 -4.54 -6.65 -16.63
N ARG A 10 -4.95 -7.86 -16.24
CA ARG A 10 -4.69 -8.40 -14.89
C ARG A 10 -3.20 -8.51 -14.58
N GLN A 11 -2.38 -8.97 -15.52
CA GLN A 11 -0.92 -9.04 -15.31
C GLN A 11 -0.32 -7.66 -15.06
N VAL A 12 -0.73 -6.65 -15.83
CA VAL A 12 -0.26 -5.27 -15.66
C VAL A 12 -0.70 -4.70 -14.30
N VAL A 13 -1.96 -4.91 -13.88
CA VAL A 13 -2.45 -4.47 -12.57
C VAL A 13 -1.61 -5.08 -11.45
N MET A 14 -1.36 -6.39 -11.50
CA MET A 14 -0.51 -7.07 -10.51
C MET A 14 0.90 -6.49 -10.45
N GLU A 15 1.49 -6.11 -11.59
CA GLU A 15 2.81 -5.50 -11.62
C GLU A 15 2.82 -4.09 -11.01
N LEU A 16 1.79 -3.30 -11.29
CA LEU A 16 1.61 -1.96 -10.71
C LEU A 16 1.41 -2.01 -9.19
N GLU A 17 0.69 -3.02 -8.68
CA GLU A 17 0.41 -3.18 -7.25
C GLU A 17 1.56 -3.82 -6.45
N ARG A 18 2.53 -4.48 -7.12
CA ARG A 18 3.57 -5.31 -6.48
C ARG A 18 4.26 -4.63 -5.30
N TYR A 19 4.68 -3.37 -5.45
CA TYR A 19 5.37 -2.62 -4.39
C TYR A 19 4.42 -1.91 -3.43
N LEU A 20 3.17 -1.69 -3.82
CA LEU A 20 2.16 -1.06 -2.95
C LEU A 20 1.81 -1.96 -1.79
N ASN A 21 1.70 -3.27 -2.02
CA ASN A 21 1.42 -4.23 -0.96
C ASN A 21 2.52 -4.21 0.13
N THR A 22 3.79 -4.19 -0.28
CA THR A 22 4.92 -4.04 0.65
C THR A 22 4.86 -2.72 1.42
N LEU A 23 4.54 -1.62 0.75
CA LEU A 23 4.44 -0.29 1.38
C LEU A 23 3.30 -0.24 2.40
N GLY A 24 2.14 -0.83 2.08
CA GLY A 24 1.01 -0.98 3.00
C GLY A 24 1.36 -1.85 4.22
N THR A 25 2.16 -2.89 4.01
CA THR A 25 2.68 -3.73 5.11
C THR A 25 3.60 -2.93 6.04
N ILE A 26 4.54 -2.15 5.50
CA ILE A 26 5.43 -1.29 6.29
C ILE A 26 4.62 -0.28 7.11
N ALA A 27 3.63 0.37 6.48
CA ALA A 27 2.74 1.31 7.16
C ALA A 27 1.98 0.68 8.34
N SER A 28 1.60 -0.59 8.20
CA SER A 28 0.83 -1.32 9.23
C SER A 28 1.70 -1.90 10.34
N VAL A 29 2.91 -2.36 10.01
CA VAL A 29 3.82 -3.02 10.97
C VAL A 29 4.65 -2.00 11.77
N SER A 30 5.02 -0.85 11.20
CA SER A 30 5.87 0.15 11.87
C SER A 30 5.32 0.62 13.24
N PRO A 31 4.01 0.92 13.41
CA PRO A 31 3.45 1.25 14.72
C PRO A 31 3.55 0.09 15.73
N LEU A 32 3.36 -1.14 15.27
CA LEU A 32 3.45 -2.34 16.11
C LEU A 32 4.88 -2.54 16.62
N LEU A 33 5.89 -2.23 15.78
CA LEU A 33 7.29 -2.23 16.21
C LEU A 33 7.58 -1.12 17.24
N GLY A 34 6.98 0.06 17.10
CA GLY A 34 7.09 1.13 18.09
C GLY A 34 6.49 0.74 19.45
N LEU A 35 5.31 0.09 19.41
CA LEU A 35 4.66 -0.49 20.59
C LEU A 35 5.49 -1.63 21.19
N LEU A 36 6.12 -2.49 20.39
CA LEU A 36 7.05 -3.50 20.90
C LEU A 36 8.20 -2.85 21.68
N GLY A 37 8.70 -1.71 21.22
CA GLY A 37 9.70 -0.92 21.94
C GLY A 37 9.24 -0.43 23.31
N THR A 38 7.94 -0.12 23.47
CA THR A 38 7.40 0.27 24.80
C THR A 38 7.41 -0.91 25.76
N VAL A 39 7.11 -2.12 25.27
CA VAL A 39 7.19 -3.34 26.06
C VAL A 39 8.62 -3.56 26.55
N PHE A 40 9.62 -3.41 25.69
CA PHE A 40 11.03 -3.51 26.08
C PHE A 40 11.45 -2.44 27.09
N GLY A 41 10.98 -1.19 26.94
CA GLY A 41 11.24 -0.12 27.90
C GLY A 41 10.66 -0.42 29.28
N MET A 42 9.43 -0.92 29.33
CA MET A 42 8.78 -1.32 30.58
C MET A 42 9.44 -2.52 31.25
N ILE A 43 9.95 -3.49 30.49
CA ILE A 43 10.74 -4.61 31.03
C ILE A 43 11.97 -4.08 31.77
N GLN A 44 12.72 -3.14 31.18
CA GLN A 44 13.88 -2.53 31.84
C GLN A 44 13.52 -1.79 33.13
N VAL A 45 12.38 -1.10 33.15
CA VAL A 45 11.87 -0.46 34.37
C VAL A 45 11.62 -1.49 35.47
N PHE A 46 10.91 -2.57 35.16
CA PHE A 46 10.62 -3.62 36.14
C PHE A 46 11.87 -4.35 36.63
N THR A 47 12.82 -4.63 35.73
CA THR A 47 14.11 -5.24 36.11
C THR A 47 14.88 -4.34 37.06
N SER A 48 14.96 -3.03 36.79
CA SER A 48 15.64 -2.06 37.65
C SER A 48 14.99 -1.95 39.03
N LEU A 49 13.67 -2.01 39.08
CA LEU A 49 12.91 -1.98 40.32
C LEU A 49 13.13 -3.26 41.16
N SER A 50 13.23 -4.41 40.49
CA SER A 50 13.44 -5.71 41.15
C SER A 50 14.86 -5.89 41.70
N THR A 51 15.88 -5.30 41.06
CA THR A 51 17.29 -5.48 41.47
C THR A 51 17.79 -4.37 42.40
N GLY A 52 17.30 -3.15 42.25
CA GLY A 52 17.77 -1.97 43.00
C GLY A 52 16.93 -1.56 44.21
N GLY A 53 15.80 -2.24 44.46
CA GLY A 53 14.76 -1.71 45.36
C GLY A 53 14.09 -0.45 44.78
N ALA A 54 13.13 0.15 45.49
CA ALA A 54 12.28 1.25 45.02
C ALA A 54 13.01 2.62 44.77
N GLY A 55 14.30 2.62 44.43
CA GLY A 55 15.21 3.71 44.79
C GLY A 55 15.88 4.52 43.68
N ASN A 56 15.68 4.24 42.38
CA ASN A 56 16.27 5.09 41.33
C ASN A 56 15.23 5.71 40.38
N PRO A 57 14.67 6.88 40.73
CA PRO A 57 13.76 7.65 39.87
C PRO A 57 14.34 7.95 38.47
N GLY A 58 15.66 8.07 38.35
CA GLY A 58 16.33 8.30 37.07
C GLY A 58 16.24 7.10 36.13
N ALA A 59 16.41 5.88 36.65
CA ALA A 59 16.28 4.66 35.85
C ALA A 59 14.82 4.45 35.37
N LEU A 60 13.85 4.73 36.25
CA LEU A 60 12.42 4.75 35.92
C LEU A 60 12.12 5.75 34.78
N ALA A 61 12.58 7.00 34.92
CA ALA A 61 12.40 8.03 33.92
C ALA A 61 13.06 7.66 32.57
N GLY A 62 14.23 7.02 32.60
CA GLY A 62 14.93 6.53 31.42
C GLY A 62 14.13 5.50 30.63
N GLY A 63 13.61 4.46 31.31
CA GLY A 63 12.83 3.40 30.64
C GLY A 63 11.49 3.90 30.05
N ILE A 64 10.83 4.84 30.73
CA ILE A 64 9.61 5.50 30.21
C ILE A 64 9.94 6.38 29.01
N SER A 65 11.01 7.17 29.09
CA SER A 65 11.48 8.00 27.98
C SER A 65 11.80 7.15 26.74
N GLN A 66 12.50 6.03 26.94
CA GLN A 66 12.81 5.09 25.87
C GLN A 66 11.53 4.56 25.21
N ALA A 67 10.53 4.15 26.00
CA ALA A 67 9.25 3.66 25.48
C ALA A 67 8.52 4.71 24.61
N LEU A 68 8.55 5.98 25.03
CA LEU A 68 7.94 7.07 24.25
C LEU A 68 8.70 7.33 22.94
N ILE A 69 10.03 7.31 22.97
CA ILE A 69 10.88 7.52 21.79
C ILE A 69 10.66 6.40 20.76
N THR A 70 10.56 5.13 21.18
CA THR A 70 10.31 4.02 20.25
C THR A 70 8.93 4.11 19.60
N THR A 71 7.93 4.56 20.35
CA THR A 71 6.58 4.82 19.79
C THR A 71 6.63 5.93 18.75
N ALA A 72 7.28 7.05 19.08
CA ALA A 72 7.44 8.16 18.16
C ALA A 72 8.20 7.73 16.89
N ALA A 73 9.23 6.89 17.01
CA ALA A 73 9.97 6.34 15.89
C ALA A 73 9.07 5.47 14.98
N GLY A 74 8.29 4.55 15.56
CA GLY A 74 7.36 3.71 14.79
C GLY A 74 6.31 4.54 14.03
N LEU A 75 5.78 5.59 14.65
CA LEU A 75 4.84 6.52 14.01
C LEU A 75 5.50 7.37 12.92
N SER A 76 6.74 7.82 13.14
CA SER A 76 7.48 8.63 12.17
C SER A 76 7.71 7.90 10.84
N VAL A 77 7.80 6.57 10.85
CA VAL A 77 7.88 5.74 9.63
C VAL A 77 6.49 5.38 9.11
N ALA A 78 5.54 5.11 10.00
CA ALA A 78 4.19 4.68 9.63
C ALA A 78 3.41 5.73 8.85
N ILE A 79 3.38 7.00 9.31
CA ILE A 79 2.51 7.99 8.68
C ILE A 79 2.96 8.34 7.25
N PRO A 80 4.25 8.58 6.97
CA PRO A 80 4.71 8.81 5.60
C PRO A 80 4.46 7.60 4.71
N SER A 81 4.74 6.38 5.20
CA SER A 81 4.48 5.15 4.45
C SER A 81 3.01 4.99 4.08
N LEU A 82 2.10 5.29 5.03
CA LEU A 82 0.66 5.25 4.79
C LEU A 82 0.20 6.31 3.80
N MET A 83 0.75 7.53 3.87
CA MET A 83 0.45 8.60 2.91
C MET A 83 0.86 8.21 1.49
N PHE A 84 2.08 7.70 1.31
CA PHE A 84 2.56 7.26 0.01
C PHE A 84 1.77 6.05 -0.50
N TYR A 85 1.47 5.07 0.35
CA TYR A 85 0.62 3.93 -0.01
C TYR A 85 -0.73 4.38 -0.57
N ARG A 86 -1.41 5.31 0.12
CA ARG A 86 -2.69 5.85 -0.34
C ARG A 86 -2.58 6.63 -1.64
N TYR A 87 -1.55 7.47 -1.78
CA TYR A 87 -1.32 8.25 -2.98
C TYR A 87 -1.08 7.35 -4.21
N PHE A 88 -0.14 6.41 -4.11
CA PHE A 88 0.19 5.55 -5.24
C PHE A 88 -0.90 4.55 -5.56
N ARG A 89 -1.64 4.04 -4.56
CA ARG A 89 -2.81 3.20 -4.81
C ARG A 89 -3.85 3.94 -5.64
N GLY A 90 -4.19 5.18 -5.28
CA GLY A 90 -5.11 6.00 -6.08
C GLY A 90 -4.60 6.24 -7.52
N ARG A 91 -3.27 6.41 -7.69
CA ARG A 91 -2.66 6.53 -9.03
C ARG A 91 -2.77 5.24 -9.85
N VAL A 92 -2.58 4.08 -9.23
CA VAL A 92 -2.77 2.79 -9.90
C VAL A 92 -4.23 2.60 -10.30
N ASP A 93 -5.18 2.92 -9.44
CA ASP A 93 -6.61 2.84 -9.75
C ASP A 93 -6.98 3.72 -10.97
N GLU A 94 -6.45 4.94 -11.04
CA GLU A 94 -6.63 5.85 -12.19
C GLU A 94 -6.04 5.29 -13.49
N LEU A 95 -4.84 4.69 -13.42
CA LEU A 95 -4.18 4.03 -14.54
C LEU A 95 -4.98 2.83 -15.04
N VAL A 96 -5.49 2.00 -14.13
CA VAL A 96 -6.31 0.82 -14.46
C VAL A 96 -7.60 1.24 -15.15
N CYS A 97 -8.30 2.24 -14.61
CA CYS A 97 -9.52 2.77 -15.22
C CYS A 97 -9.29 3.30 -16.64
N THR A 98 -8.18 4.02 -16.85
CA THR A 98 -7.80 4.53 -18.17
C THR A 98 -7.47 3.39 -19.14
N MET A 99 -6.72 2.38 -18.69
CA MET A 99 -6.37 1.20 -19.49
C MET A 99 -7.62 0.41 -19.92
N GLU A 100 -8.58 0.22 -19.01
CA GLU A 100 -9.85 -0.46 -19.31
C GLU A 100 -10.67 0.31 -20.35
N ALA A 101 -10.76 1.64 -20.22
CA ALA A 101 -11.49 2.49 -21.16
C ALA A 101 -10.87 2.45 -22.58
N GLU A 102 -9.55 2.54 -22.69
CA GLU A 102 -8.85 2.47 -23.99
C GLU A 102 -8.92 1.06 -24.60
N SER A 103 -8.87 0.02 -23.76
CA SER A 103 -9.03 -1.37 -24.22
C SER A 103 -10.42 -1.61 -24.81
N LEU A 104 -11.47 -1.04 -24.21
CA LEU A 104 -12.83 -1.13 -24.72
C LEU A 104 -12.96 -0.47 -26.10
N LYS A 105 -12.46 0.76 -26.25
CA LYS A 105 -12.45 1.49 -27.53
C LYS A 105 -11.71 0.72 -28.61
N MET A 106 -10.57 0.12 -28.28
CA MET A 106 -9.80 -0.69 -29.22
C MET A 106 -10.59 -1.91 -29.71
N VAL A 107 -11.32 -2.58 -28.82
CA VAL A 107 -12.20 -3.71 -29.20
C VAL A 107 -13.33 -3.24 -30.11
N GLU A 108 -13.96 -2.11 -29.81
CA GLU A 108 -15.02 -1.53 -30.65
C GLU A 108 -14.54 -1.18 -32.06
N VAL A 109 -13.36 -0.56 -32.19
CA VAL A 109 -12.77 -0.22 -33.50
C VAL A 109 -12.46 -1.49 -34.31
N LEU A 110 -11.85 -2.49 -33.68
CA LEU A 110 -11.50 -3.75 -34.35
C LEU A 110 -12.72 -4.59 -34.75
N GLN A 111 -13.83 -4.47 -34.02
CA GLN A 111 -15.11 -5.10 -34.40
C GLN A 111 -15.86 -4.26 -35.45
N GLY A 112 -15.73 -2.93 -35.38
CA GLY A 112 -16.40 -1.96 -36.25
C GLY A 112 -15.88 -1.88 -37.69
N GLU A 113 -14.74 -2.51 -38.02
CA GLU A 113 -14.25 -2.64 -39.40
C GLU A 113 -14.90 -3.80 -40.19
N ARG A 114 -15.90 -4.50 -39.64
CA ARG A 114 -16.60 -5.59 -40.35
C ARG A 114 -17.95 -5.20 -40.97
N GLU A 115 -18.34 -3.92 -40.92
CA GLU A 115 -19.67 -3.47 -41.37
C GLU A 115 -19.68 -2.33 -42.41
N ARG A 116 -18.56 -2.09 -43.10
CA ARG A 116 -18.44 -1.20 -44.28
C ARG A 116 -17.49 -1.87 -45.27
N ASP A 117 -17.78 -2.21 -46.52
CA ASP A 117 -18.81 -1.99 -47.55
C ASP A 117 -18.44 -2.98 -48.72
N PRO A 118 -19.29 -3.43 -49.68
CA PRO A 118 -19.65 -2.58 -50.82
C PRO A 118 -21.08 -2.81 -51.38
N GLY A 119 -21.79 -1.70 -51.65
CA GLY A 119 -22.49 -1.47 -52.92
C GLY A 119 -23.46 -2.53 -53.46
N GLY A 120 -24.74 -2.19 -53.44
CA GLY A 120 -25.79 -2.83 -54.21
C GLY A 120 -26.92 -1.87 -54.57
N ASP A 121 -26.56 -0.67 -55.05
CA ASP A 121 -27.47 0.17 -55.84
C ASP A 121 -27.82 -0.60 -57.12
N GLY A 122 -28.92 -1.34 -57.06
CA GLY A 122 -29.55 -2.00 -58.19
C GLY A 122 -30.86 -1.31 -58.49
N ARG A 123 -30.77 -0.19 -59.21
CA ARG A 123 -31.87 0.36 -60.01
C ARG A 123 -32.72 -0.76 -60.62
N GLN A 124 -34.03 -0.72 -60.38
CA GLN A 124 -35.09 -0.96 -61.36
C GLN A 124 -36.43 -0.51 -60.78
#